data_AF-C6SG91-F1
#
_entry.id   AF-C6SG91-F1
#
_cell.length_a   1.000
_cell.length_b   1.000
_cell.length_c   1.000
_cell.angle_alpha   90.00
_cell.angle_beta   90.00
_cell.angle_gamma   90.00
#
_symmetry.space_group_name_H-M   'P 1'
#
loop_
_entity.id
_entity.type
_entity.pdbx_description
1 polymer ?
#
loop_
_entity_poly.entity_id
_entity_poly.type
_entity_poly.pdbx_seq_one_letter_code
_entity_poly.pdbx_strand_id
1 'polypeptide(L)'
;MMFVLGVSFYHFIGDSHITGGMAWLLVVVCTLLASVIGFLVAAACGYMAGLVGSSSSPISGVGIVSVVVISLVLLLVGESGGLLADEANRKFLLALTLFCGSAVICVASISNDNLQDLKTGYLLKATPWRQQVALIIGCIVGALVISPVLELLYEAYGFTGAMPREGMDAAQALAAPQATLMTTIASGIFAHNLEWVYIFTGIAIGAVLIVVDLVLKKSSGGKLALPVLAVGMGIYLPPSVNMPIVAGAVLAAVLKHIIGKKAENREGRLKNAERIGTLFSAGLIVGESLIGVIMAFIIAFSVTNGGSDAPLALNLQNWDAAASWLGLAFFVTGMFFFAQRVLKAGR
;
A
#
# COMPACT_ATOMS: atom_id res chain seq x y z
N MET A 1 -4.90 24.26 4.11
CA MET A 1 -4.05 23.09 4.40
C MET A 1 -3.37 23.23 5.76
N MET A 2 -2.42 24.16 5.94
CA MET A 2 -1.67 24.31 7.21
C MET A 2 -2.56 24.48 8.45
N PHE A 3 -3.65 25.27 8.34
CA PHE A 3 -4.61 25.41 9.44
C PHE A 3 -5.27 24.09 9.82
N VAL A 4 -5.77 23.33 8.84
CA VAL A 4 -6.43 22.03 9.07
C VAL A 4 -5.43 21.04 9.67
N LEU A 5 -4.22 20.95 9.12
CA LEU A 5 -3.15 20.12 9.68
C LEU A 5 -2.80 20.52 11.12
N GLY A 6 -2.66 21.82 11.38
CA GLY A 6 -2.38 22.35 12.72
C GLY A 6 -3.47 22.00 13.72
N VAL A 7 -4.75 22.11 13.34
CA VAL A 7 -5.88 21.68 14.17
C VAL A 7 -5.86 20.17 14.40
N SER A 8 -5.59 19.37 13.37
CA SER A 8 -5.50 17.91 13.49
C SER A 8 -4.36 17.47 14.43
N PHE A 9 -3.17 18.05 14.30
CA PHE A 9 -2.05 17.76 15.20
C PHE A 9 -2.30 18.30 16.61
N TYR A 10 -2.92 19.46 16.74
CA TYR A 10 -3.32 19.99 18.05
C TYR A 10 -4.26 19.05 18.79
N HIS A 11 -5.30 18.53 18.11
CA HIS A 11 -6.20 17.55 18.70
C HIS A 11 -5.47 16.26 19.06
N PHE A 12 -4.65 15.71 18.17
CA PHE A 12 -3.91 14.48 18.43
C PHE A 12 -2.92 14.61 19.60
N ILE A 13 -2.26 15.76 19.74
CA ILE A 13 -1.32 16.05 20.84
C ILE A 13 -2.07 16.37 22.13
N GLY A 14 -3.27 16.94 22.05
CA GLY A 14 -4.12 17.24 23.20
C GLY A 14 -4.51 16.01 24.02
N ASP A 15 -4.55 14.83 23.39
CA ASP A 15 -4.82 13.55 24.05
C ASP A 15 -3.60 13.00 24.83
N SER A 16 -2.45 13.67 24.75
CA SER A 16 -1.23 13.30 25.47
C SER A 16 -1.08 14.05 26.81
N HIS A 17 -0.21 13.54 27.69
CA HIS A 17 0.19 14.24 28.92
C HIS A 17 1.23 15.36 28.68
N ILE A 18 1.63 15.60 27.42
CA ILE A 18 2.62 16.62 27.06
C ILE A 18 1.93 17.98 27.06
N THR A 19 2.29 18.85 28.00
CA THR A 19 1.66 20.17 28.16
C THR A 19 2.63 21.32 27.90
N GLY A 20 2.08 22.52 27.71
CA GLY A 20 2.85 23.75 27.63
C GLY A 20 3.57 23.98 26.30
N GLY A 21 4.75 24.61 26.34
CA GLY A 21 5.50 25.03 25.15
C GLY A 21 5.92 23.86 24.25
N MET A 22 6.17 22.69 24.82
CA MET A 22 6.59 21.50 24.06
C MET A 22 5.46 20.95 23.18
N ALA A 23 4.22 20.95 23.68
CA ALA A 23 3.06 20.52 22.90
C ALA A 23 2.86 21.41 21.66
N TRP A 24 2.94 22.74 21.84
CA TRP A 24 2.86 23.68 20.73
C TRP A 24 4.03 23.56 19.75
N LEU A 25 5.24 23.29 20.24
CA LEU A 25 6.39 23.01 19.39
C LEU A 25 6.13 21.79 18.50
N LEU A 26 5.63 20.70 19.07
CA LEU A 26 5.28 19.49 18.30
C LEU A 26 4.19 19.77 17.25
N VAL A 27 3.14 20.52 17.59
CA VAL A 27 2.09 20.94 16.64
C VAL A 27 2.71 21.70 15.46
N VAL A 28 3.53 22.71 15.75
CA VAL A 28 4.17 23.55 14.72
C VAL A 28 5.12 22.71 13.86
N VAL A 29 5.97 21.89 14.47
CA VAL A 29 6.93 21.02 13.77
C VAL A 29 6.19 20.04 12.86
N CYS A 30 5.21 19.29 13.36
CA CYS A 30 4.44 18.35 12.54
C CYS A 30 3.68 19.06 11.41
N THR A 31 3.09 20.22 11.68
CA THR A 31 2.40 21.02 10.65
C THR A 31 3.36 21.44 9.53
N LEU A 32 4.55 21.93 9.89
CA LEU A 32 5.57 22.35 8.94
C LEU A 32 6.13 21.17 8.16
N LEU A 33 6.49 20.07 8.83
CA LEU A 33 6.98 18.86 8.18
C LEU A 33 5.96 18.30 7.20
N ALA A 34 4.71 18.10 7.64
CA ALA A 34 3.64 17.58 6.77
C ALA A 34 3.37 18.51 5.58
N SER A 35 3.42 19.83 5.78
CA SER A 35 3.17 20.79 4.71
C SER A 35 4.31 20.87 3.70
N VAL A 36 5.56 20.94 4.16
CA VAL A 36 6.74 21.08 3.30
C VAL A 36 7.02 19.77 2.56
N ILE A 37 7.06 18.66 3.29
CA ILE A 37 7.27 17.34 2.68
C ILE A 37 6.07 17.05 1.78
N GLY A 38 4.84 17.20 2.27
CA GLY A 38 3.62 16.98 1.49
C GLY A 38 3.60 17.78 0.18
N PHE A 39 4.01 19.05 0.18
CA PHE A 39 4.11 19.87 -1.03
C PHE A 39 5.09 19.28 -2.06
N LEU A 40 6.30 18.92 -1.63
CA LEU A 40 7.32 18.34 -2.51
C LEU A 40 6.86 16.98 -3.07
N VAL A 41 6.26 16.16 -2.21
CA VAL A 41 5.77 14.83 -2.56
C VAL A 41 4.56 14.91 -3.50
N ALA A 42 3.63 15.84 -3.28
CA ALA A 42 2.49 16.08 -4.18
C ALA A 42 2.96 16.37 -5.60
N ALA A 43 3.97 17.24 -5.76
CA ALA A 43 4.53 17.56 -7.07
C ALA A 43 5.15 16.32 -7.75
N ALA A 44 5.96 15.55 -7.02
CA ALA A 44 6.63 14.37 -7.55
C ALA A 44 5.63 13.23 -7.89
N CYS A 45 4.79 12.84 -6.93
CA CYS A 45 3.81 11.77 -7.11
C CYS A 45 2.77 12.15 -8.14
N GLY A 46 2.28 13.39 -8.13
CA GLY A 46 1.33 13.90 -9.10
C GLY A 46 1.86 13.86 -10.54
N TYR A 47 3.08 14.36 -10.75
CA TYR A 47 3.72 14.32 -12.07
C TYR A 47 3.90 12.89 -12.57
N MET A 48 4.38 11.99 -11.70
CA MET A 48 4.55 10.57 -12.05
C MET A 48 3.21 9.92 -12.38
N ALA A 49 2.16 10.20 -11.61
CA ALA A 49 0.80 9.74 -11.88
C ALA A 49 0.35 10.09 -13.31
N GLY A 50 0.61 11.33 -13.73
CA GLY A 50 0.24 11.81 -15.06
C GLY A 50 1.01 11.15 -16.21
N LEU A 51 2.24 10.66 -15.95
CA LEU A 51 3.07 10.00 -16.96
C LEU A 51 2.90 8.48 -17.01
N VAL A 52 2.90 7.82 -15.85
CA VAL A 52 2.98 6.36 -15.73
C VAL A 52 1.75 5.72 -15.06
N GLY A 53 0.75 6.53 -14.66
CA GLY A 53 -0.45 6.10 -13.96
C GLY A 53 -0.28 5.97 -12.44
N SER A 54 -1.40 5.91 -11.71
CA SER A 54 -1.41 5.85 -10.23
C SER A 54 -0.73 4.59 -9.71
N SER A 55 -0.97 3.45 -10.36
CA SER A 55 -0.46 2.14 -9.92
C SER A 55 1.06 2.02 -9.97
N SER A 56 1.72 2.87 -10.78
CA SER A 56 3.18 2.89 -10.92
C SER A 56 3.82 4.09 -10.20
N SER A 57 3.04 4.87 -9.47
CA SER A 57 3.49 6.07 -8.78
C SER A 57 4.37 5.73 -7.58
N PRO A 58 5.45 6.49 -7.31
CA PRO A 58 6.43 6.17 -6.26
C PRO A 58 5.94 6.50 -4.83
N ILE A 59 4.62 6.53 -4.60
CA ILE A 59 4.00 6.95 -3.31
C ILE A 59 4.57 6.15 -2.14
N SER A 60 4.71 4.82 -2.29
CA SER A 60 5.20 3.94 -1.24
C SER A 60 6.63 4.29 -0.81
N GLY A 61 7.55 4.47 -1.76
CA GLY A 61 8.95 4.81 -1.46
C GLY A 61 9.09 6.19 -0.82
N VAL A 62 8.35 7.18 -1.33
CA VAL A 62 8.38 8.54 -0.79
C VAL A 62 7.75 8.61 0.59
N GLY A 63 6.74 7.78 0.88
CA GLY A 63 6.16 7.62 2.21
C GLY A 63 7.18 7.12 3.24
N ILE A 64 7.99 6.12 2.89
CA ILE A 64 9.05 5.59 3.78
C ILE A 64 10.08 6.67 4.10
N VAL A 65 10.58 7.39 3.08
CA VAL A 65 11.54 8.49 3.27
C VAL A 65 10.94 9.58 4.16
N SER A 66 9.66 9.90 3.99
CA SER A 66 8.96 10.88 4.81
C SER A 66 8.90 10.45 6.28
N VAL A 67 8.58 9.18 6.56
CA VAL A 67 8.58 8.64 7.94
C VAL A 67 9.98 8.69 8.55
N VAL A 68 11.04 8.35 7.81
CA VAL A 68 12.42 8.46 8.31
C VAL A 68 12.75 9.90 8.69
N VAL A 69 12.49 10.87 7.81
CA VAL A 69 12.76 12.29 8.08
C VAL A 69 11.96 12.80 9.26
N ILE A 70 10.66 12.50 9.32
CA ILE A 70 9.80 12.90 10.44
C ILE A 70 10.29 12.27 11.75
N SER A 71 10.63 10.98 11.75
CA SER A 71 11.13 10.26 12.93
C SER A 71 12.41 10.89 13.44
N LEU A 72 13.36 11.22 12.56
CA LEU A 72 14.63 11.84 12.96
C LEU A 72 14.42 13.25 13.54
N VAL A 73 13.53 14.05 12.96
CA VAL A 73 13.25 15.39 13.49
C VAL A 73 12.53 15.30 14.84
N LEU A 74 11.54 14.41 14.98
CA LEU A 74 10.83 14.22 16.24
C LEU A 74 11.70 13.56 17.31
N LEU A 75 12.66 12.72 16.94
CA LEU A 75 13.70 12.22 17.84
C LEU A 75 14.52 13.37 18.40
N LEU A 76 15.03 14.27 17.54
CA LEU A 76 15.82 15.43 17.98
C LEU A 76 15.02 16.35 18.91
N VAL A 77 13.76 16.64 18.57
CA VAL A 77 12.87 17.42 19.43
C VAL A 77 12.63 16.69 20.75
N GLY A 78 12.34 15.38 20.70
CA GLY A 78 12.08 14.54 21.86
C GLY A 78 13.26 14.45 22.83
N GLU A 79 14.48 14.27 22.32
CA GLU A 79 15.72 14.32 23.12
C GLU A 79 15.90 15.71 23.76
N SER A 80 15.76 16.77 22.95
CA SER A 80 16.02 18.15 23.40
C SER A 80 15.11 18.63 24.54
N GLY A 81 13.88 18.11 24.62
CA GLY A 81 12.97 18.41 25.72
C GLY A 81 12.71 17.24 26.67
N GLY A 82 13.58 16.24 26.69
CA GLY A 82 13.54 15.15 27.69
C GLY A 82 12.34 14.21 27.60
N LEU A 83 11.60 14.21 26.49
CA LEU A 83 10.40 13.38 26.33
C LEU A 83 10.73 11.89 26.25
N LEU A 84 11.91 11.53 25.74
CA LEU A 84 12.27 10.13 25.47
C LEU A 84 12.64 9.32 26.72
N ALA A 85 12.75 9.97 27.88
CA ALA A 85 12.97 9.33 29.17
C ALA A 85 11.73 8.53 29.64
N ASP A 86 10.54 8.92 29.19
CA ASP A 86 9.30 8.23 29.48
C ASP A 86 8.89 7.33 28.30
N GLU A 87 8.59 6.06 28.59
CA GLU A 87 8.15 5.09 27.60
C GLU A 87 6.81 5.50 26.97
N ALA A 88 5.90 6.10 27.73
CA ALA A 88 4.61 6.56 27.22
C ALA A 88 4.80 7.67 26.18
N ASN A 89 5.66 8.65 26.48
CA ASN A 89 6.02 9.71 25.53
C ASN A 89 6.74 9.17 24.29
N ARG A 90 7.57 8.13 24.42
CA ARG A 90 8.22 7.48 23.26
C ARG A 90 7.19 6.83 22.34
N LYS A 91 6.24 6.07 22.90
CA LYS A 91 5.12 5.47 22.14
C LYS A 91 4.26 6.55 21.48
N PHE A 92 4.00 7.64 22.20
CA PHE A 92 3.27 8.78 21.66
C PHE A 92 4.00 9.43 20.48
N LEU A 93 5.31 9.68 20.57
CA LEU A 93 6.10 10.25 19.47
C LEU A 93 6.16 9.33 18.25
N LEU A 94 6.21 8.01 18.46
CA LEU A 94 6.06 7.02 17.38
C LEU A 94 4.69 7.16 16.70
N ALA A 95 3.60 7.20 17.47
CA ALA A 95 2.26 7.36 16.92
C ALA A 95 2.10 8.69 16.18
N LEU A 96 2.62 9.78 16.74
CA LEU A 96 2.64 11.11 16.12
C LEU A 96 3.44 11.11 14.81
N THR A 97 4.55 10.38 14.75
CA THR A 97 5.35 10.21 13.53
C THR A 97 4.53 9.52 12.44
N LEU A 98 3.87 8.41 12.76
CA LEU A 98 3.04 7.68 11.79
C LEU A 98 1.83 8.51 11.35
N PHE A 99 1.22 9.27 12.26
CA PHE A 99 0.12 10.19 11.94
C PHE A 99 0.58 11.37 11.05
N CYS A 100 1.75 11.94 11.31
CA CYS A 100 2.33 12.95 10.44
C CYS A 100 2.71 12.36 9.07
N GLY A 101 3.22 11.14 9.03
CA GLY A 101 3.50 10.39 7.81
C GLY A 101 2.23 10.13 6.99
N SER A 102 1.12 9.74 7.64
CA SER A 102 -0.16 9.52 6.95
C SER A 102 -0.68 10.79 6.29
N ALA A 103 -0.53 11.96 6.93
CA ALA A 103 -0.86 13.24 6.32
C ALA A 103 -0.08 13.49 5.01
N VAL A 104 1.23 13.20 5.00
CA VAL A 104 2.06 13.31 3.79
C VAL A 104 1.60 12.34 2.71
N ILE A 105 1.30 11.09 3.07
CA ILE A 105 0.82 10.08 2.13
C ILE A 105 -0.55 10.44 1.57
N CYS A 106 -1.47 10.96 2.39
CA CYS A 106 -2.76 11.47 1.93
C CYS A 106 -2.58 12.58 0.89
N VAL A 107 -1.68 13.53 1.15
CA VAL A 107 -1.35 14.59 0.16
C VAL A 107 -0.80 13.99 -1.13
N ALA A 108 0.11 13.01 -1.03
CA ALA A 108 0.68 12.30 -2.19
C ALA A 108 -0.39 11.59 -3.03
N SER A 109 -1.23 10.78 -2.38
CA SER A 109 -2.29 9.98 -3.02
C SER A 109 -3.36 10.84 -3.65
N ILE A 110 -3.85 11.86 -2.94
CA ILE A 110 -4.88 12.76 -3.50
C ILE A 110 -4.32 13.60 -4.66
N SER A 111 -3.05 14.04 -4.60
CA SER A 111 -2.43 14.74 -5.73
C SER A 111 -2.26 13.83 -6.95
N ASN A 112 -1.95 12.56 -6.71
CA ASN A 112 -1.78 11.54 -7.74
C ASN A 112 -3.10 11.24 -8.47
N ASP A 113 -4.18 11.06 -7.71
CA ASP A 113 -5.51 10.76 -8.25
C ASP A 113 -6.11 11.99 -8.93
N ASN A 114 -5.99 13.17 -8.31
CA ASN A 114 -6.50 14.41 -8.89
C ASN A 114 -5.94 14.70 -10.29
N LEU A 115 -4.64 14.47 -10.54
CA LEU A 115 -4.08 14.70 -11.88
C LEU A 115 -4.59 13.70 -12.94
N GLN A 116 -4.91 12.47 -12.54
CA GLN A 116 -5.53 11.49 -13.44
C GLN A 116 -7.00 11.79 -13.69
N ASP A 117 -7.72 12.24 -12.66
CA ASP A 117 -9.10 12.66 -12.77
C ASP A 117 -9.23 13.90 -13.65
N LEU A 118 -8.35 14.89 -13.49
CA LEU A 118 -8.33 16.08 -14.35
C LEU A 118 -8.04 15.71 -15.81
N LYS A 119 -7.15 14.74 -16.07
CA LYS A 119 -6.89 14.26 -17.42
C LYS A 119 -8.12 13.57 -18.02
N THR A 120 -8.76 12.69 -17.27
CA THR A 120 -9.97 11.98 -17.70
C THR A 120 -11.13 12.95 -17.90
N GLY A 121 -11.31 13.89 -16.98
CA GLY A 121 -12.29 14.96 -17.05
C GLY A 121 -12.11 15.84 -18.28
N TYR A 122 -10.87 16.23 -18.58
CA TYR A 122 -10.56 16.96 -19.81
C TYR A 122 -10.97 16.19 -21.06
N LEU A 123 -10.69 14.88 -21.13
CA LEU A 123 -11.08 14.02 -22.26
C LEU A 123 -12.60 13.88 -22.40
N LEU A 124 -13.33 13.83 -21.28
CA LEU A 124 -14.78 13.74 -21.23
C LEU A 124 -15.48 15.11 -21.26
N LYS A 125 -14.73 16.21 -21.39
CA LYS A 125 -15.23 17.60 -21.35
C LYS A 125 -15.99 17.93 -20.05
N ALA A 126 -15.58 17.35 -18.93
CA ALA A 126 -16.12 17.64 -17.60
C ALA A 126 -15.68 19.02 -17.09
N THR A 127 -16.49 19.62 -16.22
CA THR A 127 -16.16 20.90 -15.57
C THR A 127 -15.23 20.65 -14.36
N PRO A 128 -14.02 21.24 -14.30
CA PRO A 128 -13.03 20.94 -13.26
C PRO A 128 -13.54 21.11 -11.82
N TRP A 129 -14.31 22.16 -11.55
CA TRP A 129 -14.87 22.39 -10.21
C TRP A 129 -15.79 21.26 -9.75
N ARG A 130 -16.57 20.65 -10.65
CA ARG A 130 -17.44 19.51 -10.30
C ARG A 130 -16.63 18.28 -9.92
N GLN A 131 -15.49 18.07 -10.58
CA GLN A 131 -14.57 16.97 -10.25
C GLN A 131 -13.94 17.19 -8.87
N GLN A 132 -13.53 18.42 -8.56
CA GLN A 132 -12.98 18.75 -7.25
C GLN A 132 -13.99 18.49 -6.12
N VAL A 133 -15.26 18.87 -6.33
CA VAL A 133 -16.33 18.58 -5.36
C VAL A 133 -16.54 17.08 -5.19
N ALA A 134 -16.58 16.32 -6.30
CA ALA A 134 -16.71 14.87 -6.25
C ALA A 134 -15.53 14.21 -5.51
N LEU A 135 -14.30 14.68 -5.73
CA LEU A 135 -13.10 14.19 -5.04
C LEU A 135 -13.16 14.48 -3.54
N ILE A 136 -13.61 15.68 -3.14
CA ILE A 136 -13.80 16.03 -1.71
C ILE A 136 -14.84 15.11 -1.07
N ILE A 137 -15.98 14.89 -1.73
CA ILE A 137 -17.01 13.95 -1.24
C ILE A 137 -16.42 12.54 -1.11
N GLY A 138 -15.69 12.08 -2.13
CA GLY A 138 -15.01 10.78 -2.11
C GLY A 138 -14.02 10.64 -0.96
N CYS A 139 -13.24 11.68 -0.66
CA CYS A 139 -12.31 11.69 0.49
C CYS A 139 -13.05 11.60 1.82
N ILE A 140 -14.14 12.36 2.00
CA ILE A 140 -14.93 12.37 3.24
C ILE A 140 -15.60 11.01 3.45
N VAL A 141 -16.29 10.50 2.42
CA VAL A 141 -16.95 9.19 2.47
C VAL A 141 -15.91 8.08 2.69
N GLY A 142 -14.78 8.13 1.98
CA GLY A 142 -13.69 7.18 2.14
C GLY A 142 -13.13 7.17 3.56
N ALA A 143 -12.87 8.33 4.16
CA ALA A 143 -12.40 8.43 5.53
C ALA A 143 -13.39 7.84 6.54
N LEU A 144 -14.70 8.04 6.33
CA LEU A 144 -15.76 7.50 7.19
C LEU A 144 -15.96 5.98 7.02
N VAL A 145 -15.72 5.43 5.83
CA VAL A 145 -15.94 4.01 5.53
C VAL A 145 -14.71 3.16 5.81
N ILE A 146 -13.50 3.65 5.49
CA ILE A 146 -12.26 2.85 5.62
C ILE A 146 -11.96 2.53 7.08
N SER A 147 -12.12 3.48 8.00
CA SER A 147 -11.85 3.27 9.43
C SER A 147 -12.64 2.09 10.04
N PRO A 148 -13.98 2.05 9.98
CA PRO A 148 -14.74 0.92 10.53
C PRO A 148 -14.51 -0.39 9.75
N VAL A 149 -14.21 -0.33 8.45
CA VAL A 149 -13.85 -1.55 7.68
C VAL A 149 -12.52 -2.11 8.13
N LEU A 150 -11.51 -1.26 8.39
CA LEU A 150 -10.23 -1.70 8.92
C LEU A 150 -10.37 -2.26 10.34
N GLU A 151 -11.20 -1.64 11.19
CA GLU A 151 -11.50 -2.17 12.52
C GLU A 151 -12.17 -3.56 12.44
N LEU A 152 -13.14 -3.71 11.53
CA LEU A 152 -13.80 -5.00 11.30
C LEU A 152 -12.81 -6.08 10.84
N LEU A 153 -11.91 -5.73 9.92
CA LEU A 153 -10.87 -6.64 9.44
C LEU A 153 -9.85 -6.98 10.53
N TYR A 154 -9.49 -6.00 11.35
CA TYR A 154 -8.61 -6.18 12.50
C TYR A 154 -9.22 -7.14 13.50
N GLU A 155 -10.48 -6.92 13.90
CA GLU A 155 -11.18 -7.82 14.81
C GLU A 155 -11.38 -9.21 14.23
N ALA A 156 -11.63 -9.35 12.92
CA ALA A 156 -11.87 -10.64 12.29
C ALA A 156 -10.58 -11.48 12.10
N TYR A 157 -9.48 -10.85 11.66
CA TYR A 157 -8.28 -11.58 11.23
C TYR A 157 -7.02 -11.18 11.98
N GLY A 158 -6.97 -9.98 12.55
CA GLY A 158 -5.74 -9.37 13.05
C GLY A 158 -4.79 -8.96 11.93
N PHE A 159 -3.70 -8.26 12.30
CA PHE A 159 -2.59 -7.95 11.42
C PHE A 159 -1.33 -8.67 11.89
N THR A 160 -0.41 -8.98 10.98
CA THR A 160 0.85 -9.60 11.37
C THR A 160 1.59 -8.74 12.41
N GLY A 161 1.79 -9.29 13.61
CA GLY A 161 2.43 -8.60 14.74
C GLY A 161 1.48 -7.78 15.63
N ALA A 162 0.19 -7.73 15.32
CA ALA A 162 -0.85 -7.09 16.13
C ALA A 162 -2.16 -7.90 16.03
N MET A 163 -2.49 -8.65 17.09
CA MET A 163 -3.73 -9.44 17.15
C MET A 163 -4.70 -8.77 18.13
N PRO A 164 -6.01 -8.73 17.81
CA PRO A 164 -7.01 -8.13 18.70
C PRO A 164 -7.27 -9.02 19.94
N ARG A 165 -7.10 -10.34 19.81
CA ARG A 165 -7.53 -11.34 20.80
C ARG A 165 -6.52 -12.50 20.89
N GLU A 166 -6.34 -13.02 22.11
CA GLU A 166 -5.47 -14.18 22.34
C GLU A 166 -6.10 -15.46 21.75
N GLY A 167 -5.26 -16.36 21.22
CA GLY A 167 -5.70 -17.65 20.68
C GLY A 167 -6.11 -17.65 19.20
N MET A 168 -6.10 -16.49 18.53
CA MET A 168 -6.30 -16.41 17.08
C MET A 168 -5.14 -17.05 16.30
N ASP A 169 -5.44 -17.63 15.14
CA ASP A 169 -4.43 -18.21 14.26
C ASP A 169 -3.61 -17.13 13.55
N ALA A 170 -2.33 -17.00 13.93
CA ALA A 170 -1.40 -16.06 13.32
C ALA A 170 -1.17 -16.29 11.81
N ALA A 171 -1.45 -17.49 11.29
CA ALA A 171 -1.36 -17.77 9.86
C ALA A 171 -2.50 -17.12 9.05
N GLN A 172 -3.61 -16.76 9.69
CA GLN A 172 -4.73 -16.04 9.08
C GLN A 172 -4.61 -14.52 9.20
N ALA A 173 -3.61 -14.02 9.92
CA ALA A 173 -3.41 -12.59 10.11
C ALA A 173 -3.13 -11.88 8.78
N LEU A 174 -3.79 -10.75 8.57
CA LEU A 174 -3.60 -9.96 7.36
C LEU A 174 -2.18 -9.38 7.33
N ALA A 175 -1.49 -9.65 6.23
CA ALA A 175 -0.16 -9.09 6.01
C ALA A 175 -0.26 -7.60 5.67
N ALA A 176 0.28 -6.75 6.55
CA ALA A 176 0.36 -5.30 6.34
C ALA A 176 1.83 -4.85 6.22
N PRO A 177 2.62 -5.37 5.25
CA PRO A 177 4.07 -5.17 5.24
C PRO A 177 4.46 -3.69 5.16
N GLN A 178 3.63 -2.84 4.53
CA GLN A 178 3.93 -1.40 4.41
C GLN A 178 3.84 -0.74 5.78
N ALA A 179 2.78 -1.03 6.53
CA ALA A 179 2.60 -0.53 7.89
C ALA A 179 3.69 -1.09 8.83
N THR A 180 3.97 -2.40 8.74
CA THR A 180 5.02 -3.04 9.53
C THR A 180 6.38 -2.40 9.29
N LEU A 181 6.76 -2.14 8.03
CA LEU A 181 8.02 -1.49 7.70
C LEU A 181 8.08 -0.06 8.24
N MET A 182 7.02 0.73 8.07
CA MET A 182 6.97 2.11 8.59
C MET A 182 7.09 2.15 10.12
N THR A 183 6.37 1.28 10.82
CA THR A 183 6.44 1.16 12.27
C THR A 183 7.81 0.68 12.74
N THR A 184 8.41 -0.31 12.05
CA THR A 184 9.73 -0.87 12.41
C THR A 184 10.85 0.16 12.23
N ILE A 185 10.80 0.96 11.16
CA ILE A 185 11.77 2.03 10.95
C ILE A 185 11.62 3.12 11.99
N ALA A 186 10.38 3.59 12.24
CA ALA A 186 10.12 4.63 13.22
C ALA A 186 10.52 4.18 14.63
N SER A 187 10.08 2.98 15.06
CA SER A 187 10.48 2.41 16.35
C SER A 187 11.99 2.21 16.44
N GLY A 188 12.62 1.78 15.35
CA GLY A 188 14.05 1.60 15.26
C GLY A 188 14.85 2.87 15.55
N ILE A 189 14.38 3.98 15.00
CA ILE A 189 14.95 5.32 15.21
C ILE A 189 14.78 5.75 16.67
N PHE A 190 13.57 5.64 17.24
CA PHE A 190 13.31 6.03 18.64
C PHE A 190 13.99 5.14 19.68
N ALA A 191 14.32 3.90 19.33
CA ALA A 191 15.04 2.97 20.19
C ALA A 191 16.57 3.02 20.01
N HIS A 192 17.08 3.87 19.10
CA HIS A 192 18.50 3.93 18.73
C HIS A 192 19.08 2.56 18.32
N ASN A 193 18.24 1.66 17.81
CA ASN A 193 18.61 0.29 17.43
C ASN A 193 18.43 0.04 15.92
N LEU A 194 18.30 1.10 15.13
CA LEU A 194 18.20 1.00 13.68
C LEU A 194 19.53 0.52 13.09
N GLU A 195 19.47 -0.57 12.33
CA GLU A 195 20.64 -1.15 11.66
C GLU A 195 21.06 -0.31 10.44
N TRP A 196 21.75 0.81 10.70
CA TRP A 196 22.19 1.77 9.68
C TRP A 196 23.03 1.13 8.57
N VAL A 197 23.79 0.09 8.90
CA VAL A 197 24.59 -0.68 7.91
C VAL A 197 23.68 -1.25 6.83
N TYR A 198 22.51 -1.82 7.19
CA TYR A 198 21.57 -2.35 6.21
C TYR A 198 20.93 -1.24 5.36
N ILE A 199 20.66 -0.07 5.94
CA ILE A 199 20.11 1.07 5.20
C ILE A 199 21.11 1.56 4.15
N PHE A 200 22.37 1.81 4.53
CA PHE A 200 23.41 2.26 3.60
C PHE A 200 23.73 1.19 2.54
N THR A 201 23.70 -0.09 2.93
CA THR A 201 23.84 -1.20 1.97
C THR A 201 22.70 -1.20 0.95
N GLY A 202 21.46 -0.98 1.40
CA GLY A 202 20.30 -0.85 0.52
C GLY A 202 20.42 0.33 -0.45
N ILE A 203 20.91 1.49 0.01
CA ILE A 203 21.19 2.65 -0.85
C ILE A 203 22.26 2.31 -1.90
N ALA A 204 23.34 1.63 -1.50
CA ALA A 204 24.40 1.21 -2.40
C ALA A 204 23.89 0.22 -3.47
N ILE A 205 23.12 -0.78 -3.06
CA ILE A 205 22.47 -1.72 -3.99
C ILE A 205 21.55 -0.97 -4.95
N GLY A 206 20.73 -0.04 -4.46
CA GLY A 206 19.87 0.80 -5.29
C GLY A 206 20.65 1.59 -6.34
N ALA A 207 21.75 2.24 -5.95
CA ALA A 207 22.63 2.97 -6.86
C ALA A 207 23.24 2.04 -7.93
N VAL A 208 23.72 0.86 -7.55
CA VAL A 208 24.23 -0.15 -8.48
C VAL A 208 23.14 -0.59 -9.46
N LEU A 209 21.93 -0.86 -8.99
CA LEU A 209 20.81 -1.26 -9.84
C LEU A 209 20.40 -0.16 -10.83
N ILE A 210 20.45 1.12 -10.43
CA ILE A 210 20.23 2.26 -11.34
C ILE A 210 21.28 2.27 -12.44
N VAL A 211 22.57 2.11 -12.10
CA VAL A 211 23.65 2.06 -13.08
C VAL A 211 23.46 0.88 -14.03
N VAL A 212 23.14 -0.30 -13.50
CA VAL A 212 22.87 -1.51 -14.29
C VAL A 212 21.68 -1.31 -15.24
N ASP A 213 20.57 -0.73 -14.78
CA ASP A 213 19.41 -0.43 -15.62
C ASP A 213 19.76 0.55 -16.76
N LEU A 214 20.51 1.61 -16.47
CA LEU A 214 20.96 2.57 -17.47
C LEU A 214 21.90 1.92 -18.51
N VAL A 215 22.83 1.09 -18.06
CA VAL A 215 23.75 0.35 -18.95
C VAL A 215 22.99 -0.65 -19.81
N LEU A 216 22.05 -1.40 -19.25
CA LEU A 216 21.19 -2.34 -19.98
C LEU A 216 20.34 -1.63 -21.04
N LYS A 217 19.68 -0.53 -20.69
CA LYS A 217 18.90 0.28 -21.63
C LYS A 217 19.77 0.79 -22.77
N LYS A 218 20.96 1.31 -22.45
CA LYS A 218 21.90 1.85 -23.46
C LYS A 218 22.47 0.74 -24.37
N SER A 219 22.89 -0.39 -23.79
CA SER A 219 23.53 -1.49 -24.51
C SER A 219 22.54 -2.25 -25.39
N SER A 220 21.28 -2.38 -24.96
CA SER A 220 20.24 -3.11 -25.69
C SER A 220 19.47 -2.26 -26.72
N GLY A 221 19.81 -0.97 -26.86
CA GLY A 221 19.03 -0.02 -27.66
C GLY A 221 17.60 0.18 -27.15
N GLY A 222 17.40 0.15 -25.84
CA GLY A 222 16.12 0.36 -25.16
C GLY A 222 15.22 -0.87 -25.06
N LYS A 223 15.69 -2.05 -25.47
CA LYS A 223 14.88 -3.29 -25.46
C LYS A 223 14.80 -3.98 -24.10
N LEU A 224 15.84 -3.81 -23.27
CA LEU A 224 15.93 -4.38 -21.93
C LEU A 224 15.95 -3.26 -20.90
N ALA A 225 15.19 -3.45 -19.82
CA ALA A 225 15.17 -2.60 -18.66
C ALA A 225 15.13 -3.48 -17.41
N LEU A 226 15.79 -3.04 -16.36
CA LEU A 226 15.72 -3.61 -15.03
C LEU A 226 15.13 -2.54 -14.09
N PRO A 227 13.79 -2.38 -14.04
CA PRO A 227 13.17 -1.35 -13.24
C PRO A 227 13.56 -1.51 -11.77
N VAL A 228 14.34 -0.56 -11.25
CA VAL A 228 14.88 -0.60 -9.89
C VAL A 228 13.76 -0.71 -8.85
N LEU A 229 12.62 -0.05 -9.09
CA LEU A 229 11.43 -0.14 -8.25
C LEU A 229 10.85 -1.56 -8.19
N ALA A 230 10.85 -2.30 -9.30
CA ALA A 230 10.36 -3.67 -9.33
C ALA A 230 11.28 -4.63 -8.56
N VAL A 231 12.60 -4.43 -8.67
CA VAL A 231 13.59 -5.17 -7.87
C VAL A 231 13.43 -4.85 -6.38
N GLY A 232 13.29 -3.58 -6.04
CA GLY A 232 13.04 -3.14 -4.66
C GLY A 232 11.77 -3.74 -4.08
N MET A 233 10.65 -3.72 -4.83
CA MET A 233 9.40 -4.38 -4.42
C MET A 233 9.58 -5.88 -4.20
N GLY A 234 10.35 -6.56 -5.05
CA GLY A 234 10.64 -7.99 -4.90
C GLY A 234 11.46 -8.31 -3.63
N ILE A 235 12.43 -7.47 -3.27
CA ILE A 235 13.23 -7.65 -2.04
C ILE A 235 12.38 -7.42 -0.79
N TYR A 236 11.45 -6.45 -0.86
CA TYR A 236 10.66 -5.99 0.29
C TYR A 236 9.43 -6.88 0.57
N LEU A 237 8.77 -7.40 -0.45
CA LEU A 237 7.53 -8.16 -0.27
C LEU A 237 7.79 -9.60 0.24
N PRO A 238 6.91 -10.14 1.10
CA PRO A 238 6.99 -11.52 1.55
C PRO A 238 6.92 -12.54 0.38
N PRO A 239 7.56 -13.71 0.49
CA PRO A 239 7.47 -14.77 -0.52
C PRO A 239 6.02 -15.18 -0.85
N SER A 240 5.12 -15.15 0.14
CA SER A 240 3.68 -15.44 -0.05
C SER A 240 3.00 -14.48 -1.01
N VAL A 241 3.46 -13.22 -1.10
CA VAL A 241 2.95 -12.20 -2.04
C VAL A 241 3.70 -12.26 -3.37
N ASN A 242 5.02 -12.48 -3.34
CA ASN A 242 5.85 -12.53 -4.55
C ASN A 242 5.53 -13.71 -5.47
N MET A 243 5.26 -14.89 -4.93
CA MET A 243 5.03 -16.10 -5.74
C MET A 243 3.80 -15.99 -6.66
N PRO A 244 2.63 -15.50 -6.20
CA PRO A 244 1.49 -15.19 -7.07
C PRO A 244 1.83 -14.17 -8.18
N ILE A 245 2.60 -13.12 -7.86
CA ILE A 245 3.03 -12.11 -8.85
C ILE A 245 3.88 -12.76 -9.95
N VAL A 246 4.84 -13.62 -9.57
CA VAL A 246 5.69 -14.36 -10.52
C VAL A 246 4.85 -15.29 -11.38
N ALA A 247 3.94 -16.08 -10.79
CA ALA A 247 3.06 -16.97 -11.53
C ALA A 247 2.18 -16.22 -12.55
N GLY A 248 1.62 -15.08 -12.14
CA GLY A 248 0.86 -14.18 -13.01
C GLY A 248 1.70 -13.60 -14.15
N ALA A 249 2.94 -13.17 -13.86
CA ALA A 249 3.86 -12.65 -14.86
C ALA A 249 4.28 -13.70 -15.90
N VAL A 250 4.57 -14.93 -15.46
CA VAL A 250 4.87 -16.06 -16.34
C VAL A 250 3.66 -16.38 -17.23
N LEU A 251 2.46 -16.46 -16.64
CA LEU A 251 1.24 -16.67 -17.42
C LEU A 251 1.03 -15.57 -18.47
N ALA A 252 1.18 -14.31 -18.09
CA ALA A 252 1.08 -13.18 -19.02
C ALA A 252 2.11 -13.27 -20.15
N ALA A 253 3.36 -13.64 -19.84
CA ALA A 253 4.41 -13.81 -20.85
C ALA A 253 4.08 -14.93 -21.84
N VAL A 254 3.62 -16.07 -21.35
CA VAL A 254 3.18 -17.21 -22.19
C VAL A 254 2.02 -16.81 -23.10
N LEU A 255 1.00 -16.13 -22.56
CA LEU A 255 -0.16 -15.69 -23.34
C LEU A 255 0.22 -14.68 -24.43
N LYS A 256 1.06 -13.69 -24.09
CA LYS A 256 1.58 -12.72 -25.08
C LYS A 256 2.40 -13.41 -26.17
N HIS A 257 3.21 -14.40 -25.82
CA HIS A 257 3.98 -15.18 -26.80
C HIS A 257 3.07 -15.96 -27.75
N ILE A 258 2.05 -16.64 -27.24
CA ILE A 258 1.10 -17.42 -28.04
C ILE A 258 0.30 -16.53 -29.01
N ILE A 259 -0.21 -15.39 -28.52
CA ILE A 259 -0.96 -14.41 -29.33
C ILE A 259 -0.06 -13.81 -30.42
N GLY A 260 1.18 -13.47 -30.06
CA GLY A 260 2.15 -12.86 -30.98
C GLY A 260 2.62 -13.79 -32.11
N LYS A 261 2.53 -15.12 -31.95
CA LYS A 261 2.97 -16.12 -32.94
C LYS A 261 2.04 -16.29 -34.13
N LYS A 262 0.77 -15.85 -34.03
CA LYS A 262 -0.31 -16.19 -34.98
C LYS A 262 -0.94 -14.99 -35.70
N ALA A 263 -0.36 -13.80 -35.65
CA ALA A 263 -1.09 -12.57 -35.96
C ALA A 263 -0.50 -11.73 -37.12
N GLU A 264 -1.33 -11.48 -38.14
CA GLU A 264 -1.15 -10.45 -39.19
C GLU A 264 -1.40 -9.01 -38.67
N ASN A 265 -1.88 -8.87 -37.42
CA ASN A 265 -2.05 -7.60 -36.71
C ASN A 265 -1.69 -7.79 -35.22
N ARG A 266 -0.39 -7.99 -34.97
CA ARG A 266 0.15 -8.32 -33.64
C ARG A 266 -0.18 -7.26 -32.58
N GLU A 267 -0.05 -5.98 -32.92
CA GLU A 267 -0.18 -4.89 -31.96
C GLU A 267 -1.63 -4.71 -31.48
N GLY A 268 -2.61 -4.73 -32.39
CA GLY A 268 -4.02 -4.59 -32.04
C GLY A 268 -4.54 -5.72 -31.15
N ARG A 269 -4.16 -6.96 -31.47
CA ARG A 269 -4.59 -8.16 -30.71
C ARG A 269 -3.95 -8.21 -29.32
N LEU A 270 -2.68 -7.82 -29.19
CA LEU A 270 -2.02 -7.71 -27.89
C LEU A 270 -2.68 -6.63 -27.02
N LYS A 271 -2.96 -5.45 -27.57
CA LYS A 271 -3.67 -4.38 -26.82
C LYS A 271 -5.05 -4.84 -26.33
N ASN A 272 -5.81 -5.55 -27.16
CA ASN A 272 -7.12 -6.06 -26.75
C ASN A 272 -7.01 -7.13 -25.66
N ALA A 273 -6.08 -8.07 -25.81
CA ALA A 273 -5.82 -9.12 -24.83
C ALA A 273 -5.34 -8.54 -23.49
N GLU A 274 -4.46 -7.54 -23.51
CA GLU A 274 -4.00 -6.82 -22.32
C GLU A 274 -5.16 -6.10 -21.63
N ARG A 275 -5.99 -5.36 -22.38
CA ARG A 275 -7.18 -4.68 -21.83
C ARG A 275 -8.11 -5.67 -21.12
N ILE A 276 -8.46 -6.79 -21.77
CA ILE A 276 -9.36 -7.79 -21.18
C ILE A 276 -8.71 -8.48 -19.98
N GLY A 277 -7.42 -8.82 -20.07
CA GLY A 277 -6.67 -9.41 -18.97
C GLY A 277 -6.68 -8.49 -17.74
N THR A 278 -6.30 -7.22 -17.91
CA THR A 278 -6.28 -6.24 -16.83
C THR A 278 -7.67 -6.03 -16.22
N LEU A 279 -8.72 -5.92 -17.02
CA LEU A 279 -10.10 -5.76 -16.52
C LEU A 279 -10.58 -6.97 -15.72
N PHE A 280 -10.27 -8.18 -16.19
CA PHE A 280 -10.66 -9.41 -15.48
C PHE A 280 -9.90 -9.54 -14.16
N SER A 281 -8.58 -9.30 -14.17
CA SER A 281 -7.76 -9.30 -12.96
C SER A 281 -8.23 -8.24 -11.95
N ALA A 282 -8.56 -7.03 -12.40
CA ALA A 282 -9.12 -5.99 -11.54
C ALA A 282 -10.46 -6.43 -10.92
N GLY A 283 -11.33 -7.08 -11.69
CA GLY A 283 -12.58 -7.65 -11.19
C GLY A 283 -12.36 -8.75 -10.14
N LEU A 284 -11.36 -9.63 -10.32
CA LEU A 284 -11.00 -10.64 -9.34
C LEU A 284 -10.48 -10.04 -8.03
N ILE A 285 -9.63 -9.01 -8.11
CA ILE A 285 -9.10 -8.30 -6.93
C ILE A 285 -10.24 -7.66 -6.14
N VAL A 286 -11.13 -6.91 -6.81
CA VAL A 286 -12.28 -6.29 -6.15
C VAL A 286 -13.24 -7.35 -5.58
N GLY A 287 -13.47 -8.45 -6.32
CA GLY A 287 -14.34 -9.54 -5.87
C GLY A 287 -13.82 -10.23 -4.62
N GLU A 288 -12.52 -10.52 -4.57
CA GLU A 288 -11.86 -11.07 -3.39
C GLU A 288 -12.01 -10.14 -2.18
N SER A 289 -11.72 -8.85 -2.35
CA SER A 289 -11.82 -7.89 -1.25
C SER A 289 -13.25 -7.72 -0.74
N LEU A 290 -14.26 -7.75 -1.62
CA LEU A 290 -15.67 -7.71 -1.22
C LEU A 290 -16.08 -8.95 -0.42
N ILE A 291 -15.67 -10.15 -0.86
CA ILE A 291 -15.92 -11.39 -0.11
C ILE A 291 -15.18 -11.35 1.23
N GLY A 292 -13.95 -10.83 1.28
CA GLY A 292 -13.17 -10.64 2.50
C GLY A 292 -13.89 -9.79 3.55
N VAL A 293 -14.50 -8.66 3.12
CA VAL A 293 -15.31 -7.80 4.02
C VAL A 293 -16.58 -8.51 4.49
N ILE A 294 -17.28 -9.24 3.61
CA ILE A 294 -18.46 -10.03 4.01
C ILE A 294 -18.07 -11.10 5.05
N MET A 295 -16.97 -11.81 4.81
CA MET A 295 -16.44 -12.80 5.74
C MET A 295 -16.04 -12.17 7.08
N ALA A 296 -15.40 -11.01 7.06
CA ALA A 296 -15.05 -10.28 8.28
C ALA A 296 -16.29 -9.93 9.10
N PHE A 297 -17.38 -9.52 8.45
CA PHE A 297 -18.66 -9.25 9.12
C PHE A 297 -19.24 -10.51 9.77
N ILE A 298 -19.20 -11.65 9.07
CA ILE A 298 -19.68 -12.94 9.60
C ILE A 298 -18.84 -13.36 10.82
N ILE A 299 -17.51 -13.24 10.74
CA ILE A 299 -16.59 -13.57 11.84
C ILE A 299 -16.84 -12.65 13.04
N ALA A 300 -16.85 -11.34 12.84
CA ALA A 300 -17.09 -10.38 13.92
C ALA A 300 -18.46 -10.59 14.59
N PHE A 301 -19.50 -10.89 13.81
CA PHE A 301 -20.82 -11.22 14.35
C PHE A 301 -20.81 -12.53 15.15
N SER A 302 -20.10 -13.55 14.69
CA SER A 302 -19.98 -14.82 15.41
C SER A 302 -19.29 -14.60 16.76
N VAL A 303 -18.14 -13.94 16.74
CA VAL A 303 -17.32 -13.65 17.92
C VAL A 303 -18.09 -12.81 18.95
N THR A 304 -18.76 -11.74 18.50
CA THR A 304 -19.54 -10.86 19.40
C THR A 304 -20.67 -11.62 20.11
N ASN A 305 -21.19 -12.69 19.51
CA ASN A 305 -22.21 -13.55 20.09
C ASN A 305 -21.64 -14.79 20.82
N GLY A 306 -20.34 -14.83 21.11
CA GLY A 306 -19.68 -15.93 21.82
C GLY A 306 -19.35 -17.15 20.94
N GLY A 307 -19.35 -16.98 19.61
CA GLY A 307 -18.92 -17.99 18.64
C GLY A 307 -17.40 -18.01 18.41
N SER A 308 -16.97 -18.72 17.37
CA SER A 308 -15.56 -18.91 17.02
C SER A 308 -15.11 -18.00 15.87
N ASP A 309 -13.78 -17.85 15.71
CA ASP A 309 -13.18 -17.13 14.59
C ASP A 309 -13.30 -17.86 13.24
N ALA A 310 -13.84 -19.08 13.24
CA ALA A 310 -14.06 -19.90 12.06
C ALA A 310 -15.53 -20.38 11.99
N PRO A 311 -16.50 -19.45 11.87
CA PRO A 311 -17.93 -19.77 12.00
C PRO A 311 -18.45 -20.68 10.88
N LEU A 312 -17.77 -20.71 9.74
CA LEU A 312 -18.12 -21.51 8.57
C LEU A 312 -17.22 -22.74 8.39
N ALA A 313 -16.37 -23.06 9.38
CA ALA A 313 -15.50 -24.23 9.31
C ALA A 313 -16.32 -25.52 9.32
N LEU A 314 -16.01 -26.42 8.38
CA LEU A 314 -16.56 -27.76 8.33
C LEU A 314 -15.62 -28.72 9.07
N ASN A 315 -16.07 -29.25 10.21
CA ASN A 315 -15.30 -30.20 11.01
C ASN A 315 -15.42 -31.64 10.46
N LEU A 316 -14.95 -31.86 9.23
CA LEU A 316 -14.89 -33.18 8.59
C LEU A 316 -13.52 -33.83 8.81
N GLN A 317 -13.46 -35.16 8.89
CA GLN A 317 -12.20 -35.89 9.00
C GLN A 317 -11.32 -35.64 7.76
N ASN A 318 -10.05 -35.30 7.96
CA ASN A 318 -9.06 -34.99 6.90
C ASN A 318 -9.47 -33.85 5.94
N TRP A 319 -10.29 -32.90 6.41
CA TRP A 319 -10.78 -31.82 5.58
C TRP A 319 -9.69 -30.87 5.10
N ASP A 320 -8.66 -30.60 5.91
CA ASP A 320 -7.62 -29.62 5.56
C ASP A 320 -6.85 -29.97 4.29
N ALA A 321 -6.51 -31.26 4.14
CA ALA A 321 -5.85 -31.76 2.94
C ALA A 321 -6.78 -31.70 1.72
N ALA A 322 -8.03 -32.13 1.88
CA ALA A 322 -9.02 -32.09 0.81
C ALA A 322 -9.33 -30.63 0.38
N ALA A 323 -9.48 -29.72 1.34
CA ALA A 323 -9.71 -28.30 1.14
C ALA A 323 -8.53 -27.65 0.40
N SER A 324 -7.29 -27.99 0.75
CA SER A 324 -6.09 -27.50 0.05
C SER A 324 -6.06 -27.95 -1.42
N TRP A 325 -6.38 -29.21 -1.70
CA TRP A 325 -6.47 -29.72 -3.08
C TRP A 325 -7.64 -29.12 -3.86
N LEU A 326 -8.79 -28.92 -3.22
CA LEU A 326 -9.94 -28.23 -3.82
C LEU A 326 -9.61 -26.77 -4.13
N GLY A 327 -8.95 -26.07 -3.21
CA GLY A 327 -8.47 -24.71 -3.41
C GLY A 327 -7.50 -24.62 -4.58
N LEU A 328 -6.54 -25.55 -4.67
CA LEU A 328 -5.62 -25.64 -5.80
C LEU A 328 -6.36 -25.92 -7.11
N ALA A 329 -7.31 -26.86 -7.12
CA ALA A 329 -8.10 -27.17 -8.31
C ALA A 329 -8.92 -25.96 -8.78
N PHE A 330 -9.53 -25.21 -7.85
CA PHE A 330 -10.26 -23.99 -8.16
C PHE A 330 -9.34 -22.90 -8.70
N PHE A 331 -8.16 -22.72 -8.09
CA PHE A 331 -7.14 -21.78 -8.55
C PHE A 331 -6.66 -22.10 -9.98
N VAL A 332 -6.29 -23.36 -10.26
CA VAL A 332 -5.87 -23.80 -11.59
C VAL A 332 -6.99 -23.63 -12.61
N THR A 333 -8.22 -23.95 -12.25
CA THR A 333 -9.39 -23.76 -13.12
C THR A 333 -9.64 -22.28 -13.42
N GLY A 334 -9.50 -21.41 -12.40
CA GLY A 334 -9.57 -19.97 -12.55
C GLY A 334 -8.49 -19.42 -13.47
N MET A 335 -7.23 -19.86 -13.30
CA MET A 335 -6.12 -19.51 -14.19
C MET A 335 -6.38 -19.96 -15.63
N PHE A 336 -6.91 -21.17 -15.81
CA PHE A 336 -7.25 -21.69 -17.13
C PHE A 336 -8.38 -20.88 -17.78
N PHE A 337 -9.43 -20.54 -17.05
CA PHE A 337 -10.52 -19.70 -17.54
C PHE A 337 -10.05 -18.30 -17.92
N PHE A 338 -9.18 -17.71 -17.09
CA PHE A 338 -8.52 -16.44 -17.38
C PHE A 338 -7.71 -16.53 -18.67
N ALA A 339 -6.84 -17.53 -18.79
CA ALA A 339 -6.03 -17.78 -19.99
C ALA A 339 -6.91 -17.94 -21.24
N GLN A 340 -8.00 -18.71 -21.16
CA GLN A 340 -8.95 -18.86 -22.26
C GLN A 340 -9.62 -17.54 -22.66
N ARG A 341 -10.05 -16.74 -21.69
CA ARG A 341 -10.64 -15.41 -21.93
C ARG A 341 -9.66 -14.48 -22.64
N VAL A 342 -8.42 -14.41 -22.17
CA VAL A 342 -7.36 -13.58 -22.76
C VAL A 342 -7.00 -14.07 -24.16
N LEU A 343 -6.86 -15.38 -24.37
CA LEU A 343 -6.59 -15.95 -25.69
C LEU A 343 -7.73 -15.70 -26.68
N LYS A 344 -9.01 -15.80 -26.25
CA LYS A 344 -10.17 -15.47 -27.08
C LYS A 344 -10.19 -13.99 -27.45
N ALA A 345 -9.85 -13.10 -26.53
CA ALA A 345 -9.74 -11.65 -26.80
C ALA A 345 -8.60 -11.32 -27.76
N GLY A 346 -7.53 -12.11 -27.70
CA GLY A 346 -6.40 -12.03 -28.63
C GLY A 346 -6.58 -12.85 -29.90
N ARG A 347 -7.76 -13.38 -30.22
CA ARG A 347 -8.08 -13.97 -31.54
C ARG A 347 -8.51 -12.89 -32.52
#